data_AF-A0A679FAP2-F1
#
_entry.id   AF-A0A679FAP2-F1
#
_cell.length_a   1.000
_cell.length_b   1.000
_cell.length_c   1.000
_cell.angle_alpha   90.00
_cell.angle_beta   90.00
_cell.angle_gamma   90.00
#
_symmetry.space_group_name_H-M   'P 1'
#
loop_
_entity.id
_entity.type
_entity.pdbx_description
1 polymer ?
#
loop_
_entity_poly.entity_id
_entity_poly.type
_entity_poly.pdbx_seq_one_letter_code
_entity_poly.pdbx_strand_id
1 'polypeptide(L)'
;MSYADLGFDLSVLREKRSELEKNGFLLIEDALPSDYCEDIVSFIDRHLDEAGGECELGQLGSMQRIYAAEQYADIVEDFKSKCAQILSSIFSERHAVKWILAMRDRTIALDDDAAREKFVKGRWHYDSWSDQYKIFLFLRDIGPENGPFEFIPGTNGRFKKRLALTRPWWLFNPFTHFLSKKRPYQCISDERIQKIIDSGLPTRPVIAEQGSMLIVNPSALLHRAAPLWEGRRYLAIAYF
;
A
#
# COMPACT_ATOMS: atom_id res chain seq x y z
N MET A 1 -26.80 -12.41 -4.13
CA MET A 1 -26.32 -13.05 -2.88
C MET A 1 -26.07 -11.94 -1.88
N SER A 2 -26.52 -12.10 -0.64
CA SER A 2 -26.35 -11.10 0.43
C SER A 2 -24.95 -11.26 1.00
N TYR A 3 -24.00 -10.43 0.58
CA TYR A 3 -22.68 -10.41 1.20
C TYR A 3 -22.76 -9.69 2.54
N ALA A 4 -22.27 -10.38 3.58
CA ALA A 4 -22.46 -10.14 5.00
C ALA A 4 -22.10 -8.72 5.46
N ASP A 5 -22.64 -8.34 6.62
CA ASP A 5 -22.13 -7.23 7.44
C ASP A 5 -20.61 -7.32 7.58
N LEU A 6 -19.93 -6.18 7.68
CA LEU A 6 -18.53 -6.14 8.11
C LEU A 6 -18.41 -6.90 9.44
N GLY A 7 -17.31 -7.64 9.64
CA GLY A 7 -17.08 -8.42 10.87
C GLY A 7 -16.95 -7.58 12.14
N PHE A 8 -17.14 -6.25 12.04
CA PHE A 8 -17.01 -5.29 13.11
C PHE A 8 -18.02 -4.14 12.97
N ASP A 9 -18.36 -3.53 14.10
CA ASP A 9 -19.30 -2.41 14.17
C ASP A 9 -18.71 -1.12 13.56
N LEU A 10 -19.38 -0.59 12.53
CA LEU A 10 -19.03 0.68 11.87
C LEU A 10 -19.06 1.88 12.82
N SER A 11 -19.81 1.81 13.92
CA SER A 11 -19.87 2.89 14.93
C SER A 11 -18.50 3.13 15.58
N VAL A 12 -17.72 2.07 15.77
CA VAL A 12 -16.37 2.09 16.36
C VAL A 12 -15.36 2.80 15.44
N LEU A 13 -15.57 2.77 14.13
CA LEU A 13 -14.67 3.41 13.17
C LEU A 13 -14.64 4.93 13.27
N ARG A 14 -15.70 5.57 13.77
CA ARG A 14 -15.74 7.03 13.94
C ARG A 14 -14.66 7.49 14.92
N GLU A 15 -14.41 6.71 15.96
CA GLU A 15 -13.41 7.01 16.98
C GLU A 15 -11.98 6.84 16.43
N LYS A 16 -11.82 6.00 15.40
CA LYS A 16 -10.54 5.72 14.73
C LYS A 16 -10.04 6.82 13.81
N ARG A 17 -10.87 7.83 13.48
CA ARG A 17 -10.42 8.99 12.69
C ARG A 17 -9.23 9.70 13.33
N SER A 18 -9.30 9.92 14.64
CA SER A 18 -8.24 10.61 15.39
C SER A 18 -6.91 9.83 15.32
N GLU A 19 -6.98 8.50 15.36
CA GLU A 19 -5.84 7.61 15.22
C GLU A 19 -5.23 7.70 13.82
N LEU A 20 -6.06 7.61 12.77
CA LEU A 20 -5.64 7.73 11.38
C LEU A 20 -4.98 9.09 11.09
N GLU A 21 -5.57 10.19 11.56
CA GLU A 21 -5.02 11.54 11.35
C GLU A 21 -3.70 11.74 12.12
N LYS A 22 -3.62 11.22 13.36
CA LYS A 22 -2.43 11.32 14.21
C LYS A 22 -1.27 10.49 13.69
N ASN A 23 -1.52 9.23 13.33
CA ASN A 23 -0.50 8.26 12.97
C ASN A 23 -0.20 8.26 11.47
N GLY A 24 -1.13 8.75 10.64
CA GLY A 24 -1.09 8.68 9.19
C GLY A 24 -1.56 7.34 8.62
N PHE A 25 -1.84 6.37 9.47
CA PHE A 25 -2.37 5.05 9.14
C PHE A 25 -3.25 4.51 10.27
N LEU A 26 -4.03 3.48 9.96
CA LEU A 26 -4.86 2.71 10.87
C LEU A 26 -4.81 1.25 10.41
N LEU A 27 -4.45 0.34 11.30
CA LEU A 27 -4.54 -1.11 11.06
C LEU A 27 -5.79 -1.64 11.77
N ILE A 28 -6.64 -2.34 11.02
CA ILE A 28 -7.80 -3.05 11.53
C ILE A 28 -7.50 -4.54 11.36
N GLU A 29 -7.21 -5.21 12.47
CA GLU A 29 -6.99 -6.66 12.50
C GLU A 29 -8.34 -7.38 12.34
N ASP A 30 -8.32 -8.59 11.78
CA ASP A 30 -9.51 -9.44 11.58
C ASP A 30 -10.68 -8.73 10.87
N ALA A 31 -10.38 -7.81 9.95
CA ALA A 31 -11.38 -6.98 9.32
C ALA A 31 -12.32 -7.77 8.38
N LEU A 32 -11.77 -8.77 7.70
CA LEU A 32 -12.51 -9.69 6.83
C LEU A 32 -12.14 -11.15 7.12
N PRO A 33 -13.11 -12.08 7.02
CA PRO A 33 -12.86 -13.52 7.21
C PRO A 33 -11.82 -14.12 6.24
N SER A 34 -11.15 -15.19 6.68
CA SER A 34 -10.16 -15.91 5.87
C SER A 34 -10.73 -16.49 4.58
N ASP A 35 -11.95 -17.06 4.61
CA ASP A 35 -12.62 -17.60 3.41
C ASP A 35 -12.90 -16.51 2.35
N TYR A 36 -13.30 -15.31 2.78
CA TYR A 36 -13.42 -14.15 1.91
C TYR A 36 -12.09 -13.77 1.24
N CYS A 37 -10.98 -13.84 1.98
CA CYS A 37 -9.66 -13.61 1.42
C CYS A 37 -9.28 -14.70 0.40
N GLU A 38 -9.57 -15.97 0.68
CA GLU A 38 -9.31 -17.09 -0.23
C GLU A 38 -10.09 -16.97 -1.55
N ASP A 39 -11.32 -16.46 -1.51
CA ASP A 39 -12.12 -16.22 -2.72
C ASP A 39 -11.46 -15.17 -3.62
N ILE A 40 -10.93 -14.08 -3.04
CA ILE A 40 -10.18 -13.06 -3.79
C ILE A 40 -8.86 -13.62 -4.32
N VAL A 41 -8.13 -14.42 -3.54
CA VAL A 41 -6.89 -15.08 -4.00
C VAL A 41 -7.19 -16.01 -5.18
N SER A 42 -8.26 -16.79 -5.08
CA SER A 42 -8.70 -17.71 -6.15
C SER A 42 -9.11 -16.96 -7.41
N PHE A 43 -9.70 -15.77 -7.28
CA PHE A 43 -9.90 -14.86 -8.42
C PHE A 43 -8.57 -14.41 -9.03
N ILE A 44 -7.63 -13.91 -8.22
CA ILE A 44 -6.33 -13.42 -8.70
C ILE A 44 -5.58 -14.51 -9.45
N ASP A 45 -5.46 -15.71 -8.87
CA ASP A 45 -4.72 -16.81 -9.49
C ASP A 45 -5.39 -17.25 -10.80
N ARG A 46 -6.72 -17.43 -10.84
CA ARG A 46 -7.43 -17.76 -12.09
C ARG A 46 -7.22 -16.69 -13.15
N HIS A 47 -7.40 -15.40 -12.81
CA HIS A 47 -7.27 -14.31 -13.78
C HIS A 47 -5.85 -14.19 -14.35
N LEU A 48 -4.82 -14.46 -13.55
CA LEU A 48 -3.42 -14.39 -13.98
C LEU A 48 -2.95 -15.65 -14.72
N ASP A 49 -3.43 -16.83 -14.33
CA ASP A 49 -2.94 -18.11 -14.85
C ASP A 49 -3.77 -18.61 -16.05
N GLU A 50 -5.04 -18.21 -16.19
CA GLU A 50 -5.86 -18.47 -17.37
C GLU A 50 -5.48 -17.53 -18.54
N ALA A 51 -4.39 -17.89 -19.24
CA ALA A 51 -4.04 -17.53 -20.62
C ALA A 51 -4.18 -16.04 -21.07
N GLY A 52 -3.93 -15.07 -20.19
CA GLY A 52 -3.67 -13.69 -20.61
C GLY A 52 -4.68 -12.63 -20.18
N GLY A 53 -5.23 -12.75 -18.97
CA GLY A 53 -5.87 -11.61 -18.30
C GLY A 53 -4.94 -10.39 -18.28
N GLU A 54 -5.51 -9.21 -18.47
CA GLU A 54 -4.74 -7.97 -18.51
C GLU A 54 -4.03 -7.76 -17.17
N CYS A 55 -2.69 -7.80 -17.18
CA CYS A 55 -1.90 -7.52 -16.01
C CYS A 55 -0.72 -6.59 -16.30
N GLU A 56 -0.47 -5.64 -15.40
CA GLU A 56 0.77 -4.87 -15.39
C GLU A 56 1.85 -5.69 -14.68
N LEU A 57 2.98 -5.84 -15.34
CA LEU A 57 4.19 -6.41 -14.75
C LEU A 57 5.04 -5.31 -14.11
N GLY A 58 5.21 -5.40 -12.80
CA GLY A 58 6.13 -4.59 -12.02
C GLY A 58 7.39 -5.38 -11.63
N GLN A 59 8.42 -4.64 -11.19
CA GLN A 59 9.66 -5.16 -10.58
C GLN A 59 10.20 -6.44 -11.25
N LEU A 60 10.86 -6.32 -12.40
CA LEU A 60 11.46 -7.47 -13.10
C LEU A 60 10.48 -8.62 -13.38
N GLY A 61 9.17 -8.33 -13.46
CA GLY A 61 8.13 -9.34 -13.71
C GLY A 61 7.73 -10.15 -12.47
N SER A 62 8.08 -9.69 -11.28
CA SER A 62 7.71 -10.34 -10.02
C SER A 62 6.41 -9.83 -9.42
N MET A 63 6.01 -8.61 -9.76
CA MET A 63 4.72 -8.06 -9.36
C MET A 63 3.75 -8.18 -10.52
N GLN A 64 2.63 -8.83 -10.29
CA GLN A 64 1.53 -8.91 -11.24
C GLN A 64 0.33 -8.16 -10.67
N ARG A 65 -0.21 -7.22 -11.45
CA ARG A 65 -1.24 -6.28 -11.01
C ARG A 65 -2.42 -6.30 -11.96
N ILE A 66 -3.61 -6.50 -11.41
CA ILE A 66 -4.89 -6.42 -12.09
C ILE A 66 -5.53 -5.08 -11.65
N TYR A 67 -5.57 -4.12 -12.56
CA TYR A 67 -6.22 -2.83 -12.30
C TYR A 67 -7.72 -2.92 -12.54
N ALA A 68 -8.49 -2.10 -11.81
CA ALA A 68 -9.94 -2.12 -11.86
C ALA A 68 -10.50 -3.54 -11.65
N ALA A 69 -9.89 -4.27 -10.71
CA ALA A 69 -10.15 -5.69 -10.49
C ALA A 69 -11.62 -5.98 -10.17
N GLU A 70 -12.35 -4.99 -9.65
CA GLU A 70 -13.79 -5.08 -9.38
C GLU A 70 -14.63 -5.38 -10.63
N GLN A 71 -14.13 -5.06 -11.82
CA GLN A 71 -14.87 -5.26 -13.07
C GLN A 71 -14.90 -6.74 -13.49
N TYR A 72 -14.06 -7.58 -12.88
CA TYR A 72 -13.86 -8.96 -13.30
C TYR A 72 -14.43 -9.99 -12.31
N ALA A 73 -14.80 -9.59 -11.09
CA ALA A 73 -15.32 -10.50 -10.09
C ALA A 73 -16.21 -9.81 -9.04
N ASP A 74 -17.39 -10.38 -8.78
CA ASP A 74 -18.38 -9.87 -7.81
C ASP A 74 -17.79 -9.74 -6.40
N ILE A 75 -16.92 -10.66 -5.98
CA ILE A 75 -16.24 -10.61 -4.67
C ILE A 75 -15.35 -9.35 -4.53
N VAL A 76 -14.78 -8.87 -5.63
CA VAL A 76 -13.92 -7.68 -5.63
C VAL A 76 -14.76 -6.39 -5.69
N GLU A 77 -15.91 -6.41 -6.37
CA GLU A 77 -16.89 -5.31 -6.31
C GLU A 77 -17.54 -5.19 -4.92
N ASP A 78 -17.79 -6.32 -4.26
CA ASP A 78 -18.21 -6.33 -2.86
C ASP A 78 -17.13 -5.72 -1.95
N PHE A 79 -15.85 -6.09 -2.13
CA PHE A 79 -14.72 -5.48 -1.41
C PHE A 79 -14.67 -3.95 -1.61
N LYS A 80 -14.89 -3.49 -2.85
CA LYS A 80 -14.97 -2.06 -3.19
C LYS A 80 -16.08 -1.35 -2.41
N SER A 81 -17.26 -1.96 -2.36
CA SER A 81 -18.41 -1.45 -1.62
C SER A 81 -18.14 -1.37 -0.11
N LYS A 82 -17.52 -2.41 0.47
CA LYS A 82 -17.10 -2.43 1.88
C LYS A 82 -16.07 -1.34 2.19
N CYS A 83 -15.07 -1.15 1.34
CA CYS A 83 -14.08 -0.09 1.49
C CYS A 83 -14.72 1.31 1.49
N ALA A 84 -15.67 1.56 0.58
CA ALA A 84 -16.40 2.83 0.54
C ALA A 84 -17.15 3.09 1.84
N GLN A 85 -17.82 2.08 2.40
CA GLN A 85 -18.53 2.18 3.68
C GLN A 85 -17.58 2.44 4.86
N ILE A 86 -16.44 1.74 4.91
CA ILE A 86 -15.42 1.92 5.95
C ILE A 86 -14.90 3.35 5.96
N LEU A 87 -14.40 3.85 4.81
CA LEU A 87 -13.83 5.19 4.77
C LEU A 87 -14.89 6.26 5.02
N SER A 88 -16.10 6.06 4.50
CA SER A 88 -17.23 6.97 4.76
C SER A 88 -17.60 7.05 6.24
N SER A 89 -17.54 5.92 6.94
CA SER A 89 -17.83 5.85 8.37
C SER A 89 -16.75 6.55 9.20
N ILE A 90 -15.47 6.38 8.86
CA ILE A 90 -14.34 7.04 9.54
C ILE A 90 -14.46 8.57 9.43
N PHE A 91 -14.69 9.09 8.23
CA PHE A 91 -14.72 10.53 8.01
C PHE A 91 -16.09 11.18 8.25
N SER A 92 -17.15 10.37 8.40
CA SER A 92 -18.54 10.83 8.48
C SER A 92 -18.97 11.65 7.26
N GLU A 93 -18.43 11.32 6.09
CA GLU A 93 -18.77 11.91 4.80
C GLU A 93 -18.69 10.86 3.70
N ARG A 94 -19.32 11.09 2.55
CA ARG A 94 -19.35 10.10 1.47
C ARG A 94 -17.99 10.03 0.77
N HIS A 95 -17.37 8.85 0.82
CA HIS A 95 -16.20 8.52 0.02
C HIS A 95 -16.52 7.48 -1.04
N ALA A 96 -15.95 7.64 -2.24
CA ALA A 96 -16.09 6.71 -3.34
C ALA A 96 -14.74 6.08 -3.69
N VAL A 97 -14.73 4.76 -3.89
CA VAL A 97 -13.56 4.06 -4.40
C VAL A 97 -13.50 4.23 -5.91
N LYS A 98 -12.36 4.69 -6.42
CA LYS A 98 -12.10 4.85 -7.85
C LYS A 98 -11.98 3.51 -8.54
N TRP A 99 -11.18 2.60 -7.99
CA TRP A 99 -10.92 1.26 -8.50
C TRP A 99 -10.19 0.40 -7.47
N ILE A 100 -10.20 -0.91 -7.67
CA ILE A 100 -9.43 -1.88 -6.90
C ILE A 100 -8.20 -2.34 -7.69
N LEU A 101 -7.04 -2.37 -7.02
CA LEU A 101 -5.86 -3.09 -7.47
C LEU A 101 -5.83 -4.45 -6.79
N ALA A 102 -5.95 -5.53 -7.54
CA ALA A 102 -5.62 -6.86 -7.02
C ALA A 102 -4.21 -7.23 -7.49
N MET A 103 -3.39 -7.80 -6.62
CA MET A 103 -2.00 -8.09 -6.97
C MET A 103 -1.47 -9.37 -6.34
N ARG A 104 -0.56 -10.00 -7.07
CA ARG A 104 0.24 -11.15 -6.67
C ARG A 104 1.71 -10.83 -6.93
N ASP A 105 2.51 -10.86 -5.87
CA ASP A 105 3.95 -10.76 -5.95
C ASP A 105 4.60 -12.10 -5.65
N ARG A 106 5.77 -12.34 -6.28
CA ARG A 106 6.62 -13.51 -6.03
C ARG A 106 8.05 -13.09 -5.73
N THR A 107 8.80 -13.97 -5.07
CA THR A 107 10.25 -13.79 -4.89
C THR A 107 10.95 -13.69 -6.24
N ILE A 108 11.96 -12.84 -6.32
CA ILE A 108 12.91 -12.80 -7.45
C ILE A 108 14.19 -13.51 -7.03
N ALA A 109 14.66 -14.43 -7.86
CA ALA A 109 16.02 -14.94 -7.76
C ALA A 109 16.98 -13.84 -8.26
N LEU A 110 17.83 -13.34 -7.39
CA LEU A 110 18.87 -12.36 -7.70
C LEU A 110 20.22 -13.05 -7.52
N ASP A 111 21.02 -13.04 -8.59
CA ASP A 111 22.19 -13.91 -8.73
C ASP A 111 23.41 -13.45 -7.91
N ASP A 112 23.44 -12.19 -7.46
CA ASP A 112 24.52 -11.62 -6.65
C ASP A 112 24.07 -10.48 -5.71
N ASP A 113 24.97 -10.09 -4.81
CA ASP A 113 24.73 -9.01 -3.84
C ASP A 113 24.52 -7.64 -4.49
N ALA A 114 25.17 -7.38 -5.64
CA ALA A 114 25.02 -6.11 -6.34
C ALA A 114 23.61 -5.96 -6.96
N ALA A 115 23.03 -7.05 -7.47
CA ALA A 115 21.67 -7.13 -7.95
C ALA A 115 20.67 -6.95 -6.80
N ARG A 116 20.93 -7.58 -5.64
CA ARG A 116 20.13 -7.37 -4.42
C ARG A 116 20.18 -5.92 -3.97
N GLU A 117 21.36 -5.32 -3.90
CA GLU A 117 21.54 -3.92 -3.51
C GLU A 117 20.80 -2.98 -4.47
N LYS A 118 20.93 -3.20 -5.78
CA LYS A 118 20.22 -2.41 -6.78
C LYS A 118 18.70 -2.57 -6.68
N PHE A 119 18.21 -3.76 -6.33
CA PHE A 119 16.79 -4.07 -6.18
C PHE A 119 16.14 -3.36 -4.99
N VAL A 120 16.88 -3.13 -3.90
CA VAL A 120 16.34 -2.48 -2.69
C VAL A 120 16.39 -0.95 -2.74
N LYS A 121 17.28 -0.38 -3.56
CA LYS A 121 17.56 1.07 -3.58
C LYS A 121 16.42 1.91 -4.14
N GLY A 122 16.25 3.12 -3.60
CA GLY A 122 15.37 4.17 -4.14
C GLY A 122 13.87 3.83 -4.10
N ARG A 123 13.46 2.92 -3.20
CA ARG A 123 12.06 2.46 -3.10
C ARG A 123 11.18 3.35 -2.22
N TRP A 124 11.77 4.23 -1.43
CA TRP A 124 11.05 5.12 -0.52
C TRP A 124 10.38 6.27 -1.27
N HIS A 125 9.12 6.53 -0.98
CA HIS A 125 8.35 7.57 -1.66
C HIS A 125 7.16 8.11 -0.85
N TYR A 126 6.65 9.25 -1.33
CA TYR A 126 5.27 9.67 -1.17
C TYR A 126 4.55 9.45 -2.50
N ASP A 127 3.29 9.02 -2.47
CA ASP A 127 2.54 8.76 -3.70
C ASP A 127 2.26 10.05 -4.50
N SER A 128 1.70 11.05 -3.82
CA SER A 128 1.39 12.34 -4.41
C SER A 128 1.61 13.54 -3.50
N TRP A 129 1.47 14.74 -4.07
CA TRP A 129 1.49 15.98 -3.31
C TRP A 129 0.20 16.19 -2.51
N SER A 130 -0.94 15.93 -3.14
CA SER A 130 -2.26 15.93 -2.53
C SER A 130 -2.53 14.64 -1.76
N ASP A 131 -3.47 14.67 -0.81
CA ASP A 131 -3.87 13.49 -0.05
C ASP A 131 -4.56 12.47 -0.96
N GLN A 132 -4.24 11.19 -0.73
CA GLN A 132 -4.84 10.04 -1.41
C GLN A 132 -4.95 8.93 -0.40
N TYR A 133 -6.17 8.54 -0.03
CA TYR A 133 -6.38 7.42 0.88
C TYR A 133 -6.35 6.10 0.11
N LYS A 134 -5.80 5.08 0.76
CA LYS A 134 -5.85 3.70 0.31
C LYS A 134 -6.24 2.78 1.44
N ILE A 135 -6.93 1.71 1.09
CA ILE A 135 -7.20 0.60 1.99
C ILE A 135 -6.56 -0.65 1.39
N PHE A 136 -5.61 -1.23 2.10
CA PHE A 136 -4.95 -2.49 1.74
C PHE A 136 -5.61 -3.61 2.53
N LEU A 137 -6.10 -4.64 1.85
CA LEU A 137 -6.48 -5.91 2.44
C LEU A 137 -5.34 -6.90 2.27
N PHE A 138 -4.85 -7.44 3.39
CA PHE A 138 -3.86 -8.50 3.40
C PHE A 138 -4.54 -9.84 3.14
N LEU A 139 -4.36 -10.40 1.94
CA LEU A 139 -5.03 -11.64 1.53
C LEU A 139 -4.32 -12.90 2.01
N ARG A 140 -3.14 -12.74 2.59
CA ARG A 140 -2.29 -13.75 3.23
C ARG A 140 -1.53 -13.07 4.37
N ASP A 141 -1.03 -13.86 5.31
CA ASP A 141 -0.16 -13.38 6.39
C ASP A 141 1.07 -12.67 5.83
N ILE A 142 1.41 -11.54 6.44
CA ILE A 142 2.56 -10.72 6.09
C ILE A 142 3.54 -10.72 7.25
N GLY A 143 4.64 -11.45 7.08
CA GLY A 143 5.81 -11.39 7.96
C GLY A 143 6.90 -10.42 7.46
N PRO A 144 8.01 -10.30 8.21
CA PRO A 144 9.14 -9.44 7.84
C PRO A 144 9.78 -9.77 6.49
N GLU A 145 9.76 -11.05 6.08
CA GLU A 145 10.43 -11.55 4.87
C GLU A 145 9.53 -11.54 3.61
N ASN A 146 8.22 -11.33 3.79
CA ASN A 146 7.22 -11.41 2.70
C ASN A 146 6.92 -10.03 2.07
N GLY A 147 7.86 -9.09 2.20
CA GLY A 147 7.73 -7.74 1.67
C GLY A 147 6.60 -6.94 2.32
N PRO A 148 6.66 -6.64 3.64
CA PRO A 148 5.63 -5.83 4.28
C PRO A 148 5.53 -4.43 3.68
N PHE A 149 4.37 -3.79 3.88
CA PHE A 149 4.30 -2.33 3.76
C PHE A 149 5.16 -1.74 4.89
N GLU A 150 6.11 -0.88 4.55
CA GLU A 150 7.03 -0.29 5.51
C GLU A 150 6.94 1.23 5.44
N PHE A 151 6.96 1.89 6.59
CA PHE A 151 6.85 3.33 6.68
C PHE A 151 7.74 3.91 7.77
N ILE A 152 7.91 5.23 7.76
CA ILE A 152 8.63 5.95 8.82
C ILE A 152 7.62 6.78 9.61
N PRO A 153 7.29 6.40 10.86
CA PRO A 153 6.38 7.17 11.72
C PRO A 153 6.84 8.61 11.90
N GLY A 154 5.89 9.54 12.05
CA GLY A 154 6.20 10.96 12.23
C GLY A 154 6.59 11.69 10.94
N THR A 155 6.60 11.01 9.78
CA THR A 155 6.73 11.64 8.46
C THR A 155 5.38 12.03 7.86
N ASN A 156 4.28 11.81 8.58
CA ASN A 156 2.92 12.23 8.22
C ASN A 156 2.63 13.71 8.50
N GLY A 157 1.44 14.17 8.09
CA GLY A 157 0.93 15.50 8.37
C GLY A 157 1.79 16.62 7.78
N ARG A 158 2.34 17.49 8.64
CA ARG A 158 3.11 18.68 8.22
C ARG A 158 4.55 18.36 7.84
N PHE A 159 5.04 17.14 8.05
CA PHE A 159 6.45 16.81 7.80
C PHE A 159 6.85 17.05 6.34
N LYS A 160 6.06 16.54 5.36
CA LYS A 160 6.31 16.75 3.93
C LYS A 160 6.36 18.25 3.56
N LYS A 161 5.45 19.06 4.12
CA LYS A 161 5.41 20.52 3.93
C LYS A 161 6.64 21.20 4.54
N ARG A 162 7.03 20.82 5.76
CA ARG A 162 8.24 21.32 6.43
C ARG A 162 9.49 20.96 5.64
N LEU A 163 9.57 19.73 5.13
CA LEU A 163 10.69 19.28 4.31
C LEU A 163 10.76 20.09 3.00
N ALA A 164 9.62 20.34 2.35
CA ALA A 164 9.57 21.19 1.16
C ALA A 164 10.03 22.63 1.41
N LEU A 165 9.70 23.21 2.56
CA LEU A 165 10.09 24.58 2.92
C LEU A 165 11.56 24.68 3.31
N THR A 166 12.04 23.77 4.16
CA THR A 166 13.39 23.81 4.74
C THR A 166 14.45 23.17 3.83
N ARG A 167 14.04 22.22 2.99
CA ARG A 167 14.93 21.43 2.11
C ARG A 167 14.25 21.17 0.76
N PRO A 168 13.88 22.21 -0.01
CA PRO A 168 13.14 22.05 -1.28
C PRO A 168 13.82 21.11 -2.27
N TRP A 169 15.16 21.13 -2.32
CA TRP A 169 15.98 20.23 -3.15
C TRP A 169 15.83 18.73 -2.83
N TRP A 170 15.23 18.36 -1.70
CA TRP A 170 14.89 16.98 -1.40
C TRP A 170 13.68 16.49 -2.20
N LEU A 171 12.67 17.34 -2.39
CA LEU A 171 11.39 16.95 -2.97
C LEU A 171 11.19 17.47 -4.41
N PHE A 172 11.94 18.51 -4.80
CA PHE A 172 11.73 19.24 -6.05
C PHE A 172 13.02 19.48 -6.84
N ASN A 173 14.03 18.59 -6.73
CA ASN A 173 15.27 18.76 -7.48
C ASN A 173 14.98 18.85 -9.00
N PRO A 174 15.17 20.02 -9.64
CA PRO A 174 14.79 20.23 -11.03
C PRO A 174 15.69 19.44 -11.98
N PHE A 175 16.95 19.15 -11.60
CA PHE A 175 17.86 18.33 -12.41
C PHE A 175 17.37 16.89 -12.56
N THR A 176 16.82 16.31 -11.49
CA THR A 176 16.24 14.96 -11.57
C THR A 176 14.93 14.93 -12.36
N HIS A 177 14.20 16.05 -12.43
CA HIS A 177 12.97 16.13 -13.24
C HIS A 177 13.27 16.13 -14.74
N PHE A 178 14.42 16.69 -15.15
CA PHE A 178 14.87 16.64 -16.55
C PHE A 178 15.39 15.25 -16.98
N LEU A 179 15.94 14.47 -16.04
CA LEU A 179 16.57 13.18 -16.33
C LEU A 179 15.66 11.96 -16.07
N SER A 180 14.53 12.15 -15.39
CA SER A 180 13.62 11.07 -15.00
C SER A 180 12.16 11.47 -15.16
N LYS A 181 11.34 10.52 -15.64
CA LYS A 181 9.87 10.66 -15.66
C LYS A 181 9.25 10.65 -14.25
N LYS A 182 9.99 10.21 -13.23
CA LYS A 182 9.52 10.18 -11.83
C LYS A 182 9.83 11.48 -11.12
N ARG A 183 8.87 11.96 -10.32
CA ARG A 183 9.11 13.13 -9.47
C ARG A 183 10.04 12.76 -8.31
N PRO A 184 10.84 13.69 -7.77
CA PRO A 184 11.85 13.36 -6.75
C PRO A 184 11.24 12.79 -5.46
N TYR A 185 10.02 13.19 -5.10
CA TYR A 185 9.31 12.62 -3.94
C TYR A 185 8.78 11.19 -4.17
N GLN A 186 8.76 10.72 -5.43
CA GLN A 186 8.34 9.36 -5.82
C GLN A 186 9.52 8.36 -5.88
N CYS A 187 10.73 8.83 -5.58
CA CYS A 187 11.95 8.04 -5.52
C CYS A 187 12.98 8.80 -4.67
N ILE A 188 12.92 8.60 -3.36
CA ILE A 188 13.84 9.23 -2.40
C ILE A 188 15.05 8.31 -2.22
N SER A 189 16.24 8.88 -2.34
CA SER A 189 17.50 8.13 -2.23
C SER A 189 17.71 7.61 -0.81
N ASP A 190 18.35 6.44 -0.69
CA ASP A 190 18.52 5.79 0.61
C ASP A 190 19.44 6.60 1.54
N GLU A 191 20.38 7.39 1.02
CA GLU A 191 21.20 8.29 1.84
C GLU A 191 20.36 9.38 2.52
N ARG A 192 19.28 9.81 1.87
CA ARG A 192 18.34 10.79 2.45
C ARG A 192 17.44 10.11 3.48
N ILE A 193 17.03 8.88 3.23
CA ILE A 193 16.27 8.08 4.18
C ILE A 193 17.08 7.79 5.43
N GLN A 194 18.35 7.42 5.28
CA GLN A 194 19.25 7.17 6.39
C GLN A 194 19.37 8.40 7.29
N LYS A 195 19.47 9.61 6.72
CA LYS A 195 19.47 10.86 7.51
C LYS A 195 18.18 11.07 8.32
N ILE A 196 17.03 10.60 7.84
CA ILE A 196 15.78 10.64 8.59
C ILE A 196 15.83 9.62 9.74
N ILE A 197 16.30 8.40 9.47
CA ILE A 197 16.45 7.34 10.47
C ILE A 197 17.41 7.78 11.58
N ASP A 198 18.58 8.29 11.20
CA ASP A 198 19.61 8.80 12.12
C ASP A 198 19.11 9.99 12.95
N SER A 199 18.07 10.70 12.49
CA SER A 199 17.41 11.76 13.27
C SER A 199 16.44 11.25 14.34
N GLY A 200 16.33 9.92 14.51
CA GLY A 200 15.51 9.28 15.53
C GLY A 200 14.13 8.81 15.05
N LEU A 201 13.91 8.74 13.73
CA LEU A 201 12.66 8.25 13.15
C LEU A 201 12.89 6.89 12.47
N PRO A 202 12.80 5.76 13.20
CA PRO A 202 13.07 4.44 12.65
C PRO A 202 11.98 4.02 11.66
N THR A 203 12.30 3.06 10.80
CA THR A 203 11.29 2.42 9.94
C THR A 203 10.43 1.46 10.76
N ARG A 204 9.20 1.20 10.29
CA ARG A 204 8.29 0.22 10.87
C ARG A 204 7.61 -0.60 9.76
N PRO A 205 7.74 -1.94 9.80
CA PRO A 205 6.95 -2.80 8.94
C PRO A 205 5.53 -2.95 9.50
N VAL A 206 4.55 -3.07 8.61
CA VAL A 206 3.21 -3.56 8.93
C VAL A 206 3.24 -5.07 8.84
N ILE A 207 3.20 -5.71 10.00
CA ILE A 207 3.03 -7.16 10.16
C ILE A 207 1.55 -7.37 10.44
N ALA A 208 0.93 -8.28 9.68
CA ALA A 208 -0.51 -8.45 9.71
C ALA A 208 -0.88 -9.88 9.31
N GLU A 209 -1.89 -10.43 9.97
CA GLU A 209 -2.51 -11.70 9.60
C GLU A 209 -3.46 -11.49 8.41
N GLN A 210 -3.75 -12.58 7.69
CA GLN A 210 -4.75 -12.61 6.64
C GLN A 210 -6.08 -12.00 7.12
N GLY A 211 -6.73 -11.21 6.27
CA GLY A 211 -8.00 -10.56 6.60
C GLY A 211 -7.84 -9.18 7.24
N SER A 212 -6.63 -8.82 7.68
CA SER A 212 -6.35 -7.48 8.21
C SER A 212 -6.42 -6.40 7.13
N MET A 213 -6.85 -5.20 7.50
CA MET A 213 -6.90 -4.02 6.63
C MET A 213 -6.02 -2.88 7.13
N LEU A 214 -5.15 -2.37 6.26
CA LEU A 214 -4.39 -1.14 6.50
C LEU A 214 -5.04 0.03 5.74
N ILE A 215 -5.55 1.01 6.47
CA ILE A 215 -6.03 2.28 5.94
C ILE A 215 -4.91 3.31 6.11
N VAL A 216 -4.52 3.98 5.03
CA VAL A 216 -3.36 4.89 5.06
C VAL A 216 -3.50 6.00 4.03
N ASN A 217 -2.92 7.16 4.34
CA ASN A 217 -2.66 8.22 3.35
C ASN A 217 -1.18 8.17 2.91
N PRO A 218 -0.83 7.35 1.90
CA PRO A 218 0.54 7.21 1.41
C PRO A 218 1.13 8.50 0.83
N SER A 219 0.30 9.49 0.53
CA SER A 219 0.77 10.81 0.10
C SER A 219 1.23 11.66 1.28
N ALA A 220 0.74 11.39 2.49
CA ALA A 220 1.20 12.06 3.69
C ALA A 220 2.34 11.31 4.37
N LEU A 221 2.45 9.99 4.23
CA LEU A 221 3.38 9.14 4.97
C LEU A 221 4.52 8.64 4.08
N LEU A 222 5.77 8.75 4.53
CA LEU A 222 6.92 8.20 3.82
C LEU A 222 6.93 6.68 3.96
N HIS A 223 6.89 5.98 2.82
CA HIS A 223 6.69 4.54 2.82
C HIS A 223 7.36 3.85 1.63
N ARG A 224 7.38 2.51 1.68
CA ARG A 224 7.74 1.61 0.58
C ARG A 224 7.05 0.27 0.76
N ALA A 225 6.98 -0.52 -0.31
CA ALA A 225 6.91 -1.97 -0.15
C ALA A 225 8.34 -2.47 0.11
N ALA A 226 8.56 -3.16 1.24
CA ALA A 226 9.81 -3.86 1.47
C ALA A 226 10.04 -4.94 0.40
N PRO A 227 11.29 -5.35 0.16
CA PRO A 227 11.59 -6.47 -0.72
C PRO A 227 10.90 -7.75 -0.23
N LEU A 228 10.41 -8.56 -1.18
CA LEU A 228 9.87 -9.88 -0.90
C LEU A 228 10.98 -10.91 -1.13
N TRP A 229 11.50 -11.46 -0.05
CA TRP A 229 12.59 -12.44 -0.09
C TRP A 229 12.06 -13.87 -0.14
N GLU A 230 10.91 -14.13 0.48
CA GLU A 230 10.32 -15.47 0.55
C GLU A 230 8.82 -15.48 0.23
N GLY A 231 8.41 -16.55 -0.46
CA GLY A 231 7.01 -16.87 -0.70
C GLY A 231 6.32 -15.99 -1.75
N ARG A 232 5.07 -15.64 -1.45
CA ARG A 232 4.20 -14.82 -2.29
C ARG A 232 3.45 -13.83 -1.42
N ARG A 233 3.13 -12.66 -1.98
CA ARG A 233 2.30 -11.64 -1.33
C ARG A 233 1.09 -11.36 -2.18
N TYR A 234 -0.09 -11.42 -1.55
CA TYR A 234 -1.36 -11.12 -2.19
C TYR A 234 -2.00 -9.93 -1.48
N LEU A 235 -2.44 -8.94 -2.25
CA LEU A 235 -3.11 -7.75 -1.74
C LEU A 235 -4.30 -7.39 -2.64
N ALA A 236 -5.37 -6.90 -2.02
CA ALA A 236 -6.39 -6.11 -2.70
C ALA A 236 -6.37 -4.69 -2.14
N ILE A 237 -6.28 -3.67 -3.00
CA ILE A 237 -6.05 -2.29 -2.59
C ILE A 237 -7.13 -1.40 -3.20
N ALA A 238 -7.93 -0.74 -2.35
CA ALA A 238 -8.89 0.26 -2.77
C ALA A 238 -8.24 1.64 -2.87
N TYR A 239 -8.44 2.33 -4.00
CA TYR A 239 -7.94 3.68 -4.26
C TYR A 239 -9.07 4.71 -4.17
N PHE A 240 -8.89 5.76 -3.37
CA PHE A 240 -9.86 6.85 -3.20
C PHE A 240 -9.43 8.14 -3.91
#